data_AF-A0A6B0TAV8-F1
#
_entry.id   AF-A0A6B0TAV8-F1
#
_cell.length_a   1.000
_cell.length_b   1.000
_cell.length_c   1.000
_cell.angle_alpha   90.00
_cell.angle_beta   90.00
_cell.angle_gamma   90.00
#
_symmetry.space_group_name_H-M   'P 1'
#
loop_
_entity.id
_entity.type
_entity.pdbx_description
1 polymer ?
#
loop_
_entity_poly.entity_id
_entity_poly.type
_entity_poly.pdbx_seq_one_letter_code
_entity_poly.pdbx_strand_id
1 'polypeptide(L)'
;MEIEIATIGGYEEVGRQMTAVRAGDDVVVFDMGLNLSKVLIHDNVETERMHSLDLIDMGAIPDDRIMSELEGDVKAIVPTHGHLDHIGAISKLAHRYDAPIVATPYTIELVKQQIQGEEKFGVQNDLVKMEAGETMSIGERNELEFVNVTHSIIDAINPVLHTPEGAIVYGLDKRMDHTPVIGDPIDMERFREIGREDNGVLCYIEDCTNAGKKGRTPSESVARRHLKDVMYSIEDYDGGIVATTFSSHIARVKSLVEFADDIGRQPVLLGRSMEKYSGTAERLDFVDFPEDLGMYGHRKSVDRTFKRVMNEGKENFLPIVTGHQGEPRAMLTRMGRGETPYELDDGDKVLFSARVIPEPMNEGQRYQSERLLGMQGARIYDDIHVSGHLNREGHYEMLQALQPQNVIPAHQDMSGFSDYVNLAENQGYKMGRDLHVTRNGNLITLVE
;
A
#
# COMPACT_ATOMS: atom_id res chain seq x y z
N MET A 1 -21.64 2.07 26.06
CA MET A 1 -21.98 1.93 24.63
C MET A 1 -21.31 0.66 24.19
N GLU A 2 -22.05 -0.28 23.58
CA GLU A 2 -21.46 -1.54 23.12
C GLU A 2 -20.41 -1.28 22.04
N ILE A 3 -19.26 -1.95 22.17
CA ILE A 3 -18.15 -1.88 21.21
C ILE A 3 -17.81 -3.29 20.75
N GLU A 4 -17.95 -3.55 19.46
CA GLU A 4 -17.60 -4.84 18.84
C GLU A 4 -16.69 -4.66 17.63
N ILE A 5 -15.76 -5.58 17.46
CA ILE A 5 -14.81 -5.59 16.35
C ILE A 5 -14.96 -6.88 15.57
N ALA A 6 -15.32 -6.79 14.30
CA ALA A 6 -15.24 -7.92 13.36
C ALA A 6 -13.90 -7.93 12.65
N THR A 7 -13.18 -9.04 12.79
CA THR A 7 -11.93 -9.29 12.10
C THR A 7 -12.21 -10.08 10.83
N ILE A 8 -12.30 -9.40 9.68
CA ILE A 8 -12.95 -9.94 8.46
C ILE A 8 -11.93 -10.53 7.49
N GLY A 9 -10.88 -9.77 7.17
CA GLY A 9 -9.81 -10.19 6.27
C GLY A 9 -8.48 -9.60 6.71
N GLY A 10 -7.38 -10.35 6.52
CA GLY A 10 -6.05 -9.89 6.89
C GLY A 10 -5.55 -10.32 8.28
N TYR A 11 -6.29 -11.18 8.97
CA TYR A 11 -5.93 -11.69 10.30
C TYR A 11 -5.34 -13.10 10.27
N GLU A 12 -5.16 -13.67 9.08
CA GLU A 12 -4.49 -14.97 8.88
C GLU A 12 -3.48 -14.94 7.72
N GLU A 13 -3.29 -13.77 7.10
CA GLU A 13 -2.44 -13.57 5.95
C GLU A 13 -2.12 -12.07 5.73
N VAL A 14 -1.13 -11.81 4.89
CA VAL A 14 -0.90 -10.50 4.30
C VAL A 14 -1.81 -10.32 3.07
N GLY A 15 -2.42 -9.15 2.93
CA GLY A 15 -3.39 -8.83 1.88
C GLY A 15 -4.85 -8.94 2.33
N ARG A 16 -5.78 -8.55 1.45
CA ARG A 16 -7.25 -8.57 1.70
C ARG A 16 -7.69 -7.96 3.05
N GLN A 17 -7.13 -6.82 3.45
CA GLN A 17 -7.48 -6.19 4.72
C GLN A 17 -8.93 -5.76 4.74
N MET A 18 -9.64 -6.08 5.82
CA MET A 18 -10.96 -5.56 6.12
C MET A 18 -11.27 -5.78 7.60
N THR A 19 -11.74 -4.74 8.26
CA THR A 19 -12.18 -4.77 9.67
C THR A 19 -13.43 -3.94 9.82
N ALA A 20 -14.37 -4.35 10.67
CA ALA A 20 -15.51 -3.50 11.01
C ALA A 20 -15.52 -3.24 12.52
N VAL A 21 -15.85 -2.02 12.90
CA VAL A 21 -16.01 -1.61 14.30
C VAL A 21 -17.41 -1.09 14.49
N ARG A 22 -18.18 -1.73 15.35
CA ARG A 22 -19.48 -1.27 15.82
C ARG A 22 -19.32 -0.46 17.10
N ALA A 23 -19.92 0.73 17.11
CA ALA A 23 -20.02 1.59 18.28
C ALA A 23 -21.47 2.00 18.50
N GLY A 24 -22.18 1.22 19.36
CA GLY A 24 -23.63 1.30 19.49
C GLY A 24 -24.33 0.79 18.23
N ASP A 25 -25.04 1.68 17.54
CA ASP A 25 -25.80 1.37 16.31
C ASP A 25 -25.03 1.75 15.02
N ASP A 26 -23.85 2.37 15.17
CA ASP A 26 -23.03 2.85 14.05
C ASP A 26 -21.88 1.88 13.79
N VAL A 27 -21.70 1.48 12.52
CA VAL A 27 -20.59 0.63 12.09
C VAL A 27 -19.67 1.39 11.14
N VAL A 28 -18.36 1.34 11.39
CA VAL A 28 -17.34 1.82 10.44
C VAL A 28 -16.56 0.63 9.92
N VAL A 29 -16.47 0.51 8.59
CA VAL A 29 -15.65 -0.50 7.93
C VAL A 29 -14.31 0.13 7.55
N PHE A 30 -13.21 -0.43 8.03
CA PHE A 30 -11.86 -0.06 7.64
C PHE A 30 -11.34 -1.02 6.57
N ASP A 31 -10.90 -0.45 5.45
CA ASP A 31 -10.36 -1.14 4.28
C ASP A 31 -11.27 -2.21 3.64
N MET A 32 -11.04 -2.47 2.35
CA MET A 32 -11.57 -3.62 1.60
C MET A 32 -10.53 -4.04 0.55
N GLY A 33 -9.62 -4.91 0.97
CA GLY A 33 -8.43 -5.27 0.22
C GLY A 33 -8.56 -6.42 -0.78
N LEU A 34 -7.55 -6.58 -1.62
CA LEU A 34 -7.30 -7.74 -2.46
C LEU A 34 -6.02 -8.45 -2.02
N ASN A 35 -6.05 -9.77 -1.92
CA ASN A 35 -4.87 -10.60 -1.82
C ASN A 35 -4.42 -11.02 -3.23
N LEU A 36 -3.41 -10.32 -3.74
CA LEU A 36 -2.92 -10.54 -5.10
C LEU A 36 -2.27 -11.93 -5.27
N SER A 37 -1.65 -12.50 -4.23
CA SER A 37 -1.01 -13.83 -4.35
C SER A 37 -2.04 -14.92 -4.65
N LYS A 38 -3.24 -14.81 -4.06
CA LYS A 38 -4.38 -15.71 -4.35
C LYS A 38 -4.94 -15.54 -5.74
N VAL A 39 -4.79 -14.38 -6.37
CA VAL A 39 -5.17 -14.17 -7.78
C VAL A 39 -4.11 -14.77 -8.71
N LEU A 40 -2.82 -14.55 -8.40
CA LEU A 40 -1.69 -14.89 -9.27
C LEU A 40 -1.44 -16.39 -9.42
N ILE A 41 -1.93 -17.23 -8.50
CA ILE A 41 -1.83 -18.70 -8.62
C ILE A 41 -2.79 -19.29 -9.67
N HIS A 42 -3.74 -18.50 -10.17
CA HIS A 42 -4.71 -18.92 -11.18
C HIS A 42 -4.42 -18.28 -12.54
N ASP A 43 -4.44 -19.10 -13.59
CA ASP A 43 -4.24 -18.61 -14.96
C ASP A 43 -5.46 -17.85 -15.48
N ASN A 44 -5.20 -16.76 -16.21
CA ASN A 44 -6.22 -15.96 -16.92
C ASN A 44 -7.36 -15.42 -16.03
N VAL A 45 -7.06 -15.11 -14.78
CA VAL A 45 -8.02 -14.42 -13.91
C VAL A 45 -8.16 -12.95 -14.30
N GLU A 46 -9.40 -12.55 -14.54
CA GLU A 46 -9.85 -11.17 -14.78
C GLU A 46 -10.77 -10.78 -13.63
N THR A 47 -10.17 -10.33 -12.52
CA THR A 47 -10.89 -10.03 -11.27
C THR A 47 -12.07 -9.09 -11.48
N GLU A 48 -11.96 -8.14 -12.40
CA GLU A 48 -12.96 -7.15 -12.79
C GLU A 48 -14.26 -7.77 -13.35
N ARG A 49 -14.22 -9.00 -13.88
CA ARG A 49 -15.40 -9.72 -14.39
C ARG A 49 -15.97 -10.75 -13.42
N MET A 50 -15.20 -11.11 -12.40
CA MET A 50 -15.58 -12.15 -11.45
C MET A 50 -16.61 -11.64 -10.44
N HIS A 51 -17.49 -12.56 -10.01
CA HIS A 51 -18.41 -12.30 -8.92
C HIS A 51 -17.67 -12.30 -7.58
N SER A 52 -18.15 -11.54 -6.60
CA SER A 52 -17.52 -11.43 -5.28
C SER A 52 -17.46 -12.78 -4.56
N LEU A 53 -18.50 -13.62 -4.67
CA LEU A 53 -18.48 -14.98 -4.09
C LEU A 53 -17.33 -15.84 -4.61
N ASP A 54 -17.04 -15.82 -5.92
CA ASP A 54 -15.93 -16.60 -6.48
C ASP A 54 -14.58 -16.11 -5.92
N LEU A 55 -14.42 -14.79 -5.79
CA LEU A 55 -13.21 -14.17 -5.23
C LEU A 55 -13.07 -14.44 -3.72
N ILE A 56 -14.19 -14.51 -2.97
CA ILE A 56 -14.20 -14.90 -1.55
C ILE A 56 -13.77 -16.36 -1.42
N ASP A 57 -14.32 -17.26 -2.22
CA ASP A 57 -13.99 -18.69 -2.18
C ASP A 57 -12.52 -18.96 -2.57
N MET A 58 -11.95 -18.14 -3.45
CA MET A 58 -10.51 -18.14 -3.76
C MET A 58 -9.64 -17.59 -2.61
N GLY A 59 -10.23 -16.93 -1.62
CA GLY A 59 -9.53 -16.17 -0.60
C GLY A 59 -8.85 -14.91 -1.13
N ALA A 60 -9.25 -14.43 -2.31
CA ALA A 60 -8.68 -13.24 -2.94
C ALA A 60 -9.22 -11.95 -2.32
N ILE A 61 -10.47 -11.93 -1.83
CA ILE A 61 -11.06 -10.77 -1.14
C ILE A 61 -11.59 -11.20 0.25
N PRO A 62 -11.90 -10.25 1.16
CA PRO A 62 -12.44 -10.56 2.48
C PRO A 62 -13.80 -11.25 2.40
N ASP A 63 -14.05 -12.15 3.36
CA ASP A 63 -15.36 -12.79 3.52
C ASP A 63 -16.25 -11.94 4.44
N ASP A 64 -16.97 -11.01 3.84
CA ASP A 64 -17.83 -10.04 4.54
C ASP A 64 -19.15 -10.63 5.07
N ARG A 65 -19.39 -11.95 4.94
CA ARG A 65 -20.62 -12.59 5.45
C ARG A 65 -20.80 -12.44 6.96
N ILE A 66 -19.70 -12.33 7.70
CA ILE A 66 -19.69 -12.08 9.15
C ILE A 66 -20.39 -10.75 9.52
N MET A 67 -20.48 -9.80 8.58
CA MET A 67 -21.20 -8.53 8.81
C MET A 67 -22.69 -8.73 9.09
N SER A 68 -23.26 -9.89 8.73
CA SER A 68 -24.65 -10.22 9.06
C SER A 68 -24.88 -10.55 10.55
N GLU A 69 -23.81 -10.80 11.30
CA GLU A 69 -23.82 -11.02 12.75
C GLU A 69 -23.60 -9.73 13.55
N LEU A 70 -23.12 -8.66 12.90
CA LEU A 70 -22.97 -7.33 13.48
C LEU A 70 -24.30 -6.57 13.40
N GLU A 71 -24.82 -6.17 14.55
CA GLU A 71 -25.99 -5.29 14.61
C GLU A 71 -25.61 -3.84 14.24
N GLY A 72 -26.56 -3.05 13.75
CA GLY A 72 -26.33 -1.64 13.36
C GLY A 72 -26.11 -1.41 11.87
N ASP A 73 -25.90 -0.15 11.52
CA ASP A 73 -25.78 0.31 10.14
C ASP A 73 -24.35 0.73 9.82
N VAL A 74 -23.82 0.32 8.67
CA VAL A 74 -22.56 0.86 8.16
C VAL A 74 -22.73 2.33 7.81
N LYS A 75 -21.99 3.20 8.49
CA LYS A 75 -22.02 4.66 8.30
C LYS A 75 -20.90 5.18 7.41
N ALA A 76 -19.77 4.45 7.33
CA ALA A 76 -18.65 4.80 6.48
C ALA A 76 -17.80 3.57 6.11
N ILE A 77 -17.24 3.59 4.91
CA ILE A 77 -16.17 2.69 4.46
C ILE A 77 -14.89 3.52 4.32
N VAL A 78 -13.84 3.17 5.04
CA VAL A 78 -12.66 4.00 5.24
C VAL A 78 -11.41 3.23 4.81
N PRO A 79 -11.02 3.32 3.53
CA PRO A 79 -9.72 2.82 3.12
C PRO A 79 -8.62 3.77 3.61
N THR A 80 -7.60 3.20 4.22
CA THR A 80 -6.50 3.93 4.86
C THR A 80 -5.53 4.55 3.86
N HIS A 81 -5.36 3.88 2.71
CA HIS A 81 -4.51 4.34 1.62
C HIS A 81 -4.81 3.58 0.32
N GLY A 82 -4.18 3.99 -0.78
CA GLY A 82 -4.49 3.49 -2.13
C GLY A 82 -3.85 2.17 -2.58
N HIS A 83 -3.26 1.34 -1.70
CA HIS A 83 -2.74 0.03 -2.12
C HIS A 83 -3.85 -1.00 -2.30
N LEU A 84 -3.62 -1.99 -3.18
CA LEU A 84 -4.65 -2.96 -3.56
C LEU A 84 -5.08 -3.86 -2.41
N ASP A 85 -4.23 -4.13 -1.44
CA ASP A 85 -4.56 -4.84 -0.21
C ASP A 85 -5.43 -4.04 0.77
N HIS A 86 -5.75 -2.78 0.45
CA HIS A 86 -6.65 -1.91 1.19
C HIS A 86 -7.86 -1.45 0.37
N ILE A 87 -7.72 -1.24 -0.95
CA ILE A 87 -8.83 -0.79 -1.82
C ILE A 87 -9.30 -1.82 -2.85
N GLY A 88 -8.57 -2.91 -3.04
CA GLY A 88 -8.72 -3.79 -4.20
C GLY A 88 -10.06 -4.53 -4.27
N ALA A 89 -10.77 -4.69 -3.16
CA ALA A 89 -12.10 -5.28 -3.08
C ALA A 89 -13.23 -4.26 -2.93
N ILE A 90 -12.94 -2.94 -2.87
CA ILE A 90 -13.98 -1.91 -2.80
C ILE A 90 -14.98 -2.07 -3.95
N SER A 91 -14.50 -2.27 -5.18
CA SER A 91 -15.40 -2.44 -6.34
C SER A 91 -16.27 -3.70 -6.28
N LYS A 92 -15.95 -4.64 -5.39
CA LYS A 92 -16.60 -5.95 -5.25
C LYS A 92 -17.53 -6.04 -4.04
N LEU A 93 -17.29 -5.27 -2.99
CA LEU A 93 -17.99 -5.38 -1.71
C LEU A 93 -18.74 -4.10 -1.32
N ALA A 94 -18.19 -2.92 -1.60
CA ALA A 94 -18.72 -1.65 -1.06
C ALA A 94 -20.19 -1.38 -1.42
N HIS A 95 -20.62 -1.76 -2.63
CA HIS A 95 -21.98 -1.56 -3.12
C HIS A 95 -23.08 -2.30 -2.32
N ARG A 96 -22.70 -3.19 -1.39
CA ARG A 96 -23.63 -3.89 -0.49
C ARG A 96 -24.01 -3.06 0.73
N TYR A 97 -23.27 -1.99 1.01
CA TYR A 97 -23.45 -1.13 2.16
C TYR A 97 -23.91 0.25 1.69
N ASP A 98 -24.98 0.77 2.28
CA ASP A 98 -25.49 2.11 2.01
C ASP A 98 -24.71 3.17 2.80
N ALA A 99 -23.43 3.31 2.45
CA ALA A 99 -22.47 4.15 3.15
C ALA A 99 -21.52 4.87 2.17
N PRO A 100 -21.08 6.09 2.49
CA PRO A 100 -20.00 6.75 1.75
C PRO A 100 -18.67 6.00 1.92
N ILE A 101 -17.85 6.04 0.88
CA ILE A 101 -16.43 5.72 0.95
C ILE A 101 -15.68 7.02 1.28
N VAL A 102 -15.07 7.07 2.46
CA VAL A 102 -14.38 8.26 2.99
C VAL A 102 -12.89 7.98 3.05
N ALA A 103 -12.09 8.75 2.31
CA ALA A 103 -10.64 8.58 2.29
C ALA A 103 -9.93 9.86 1.86
N THR A 104 -8.59 9.83 1.93
CA THR A 104 -7.75 10.93 1.48
C THR A 104 -7.89 11.20 -0.03
N PRO A 105 -7.63 12.44 -0.52
CA PRO A 105 -7.87 12.82 -1.91
C PRO A 105 -7.21 11.89 -2.94
N TYR A 106 -5.96 11.49 -2.71
CA TYR A 106 -5.25 10.58 -3.61
C TYR A 106 -5.89 9.20 -3.60
N THR A 107 -6.23 8.68 -2.41
CA THR A 107 -6.89 7.39 -2.24
C THR A 107 -8.26 7.38 -2.93
N ILE A 108 -9.07 8.43 -2.80
CA ILE A 108 -10.37 8.56 -3.47
C ILE A 108 -10.23 8.53 -4.99
N GLU A 109 -9.24 9.19 -5.59
CA GLU A 109 -9.04 9.12 -7.04
C GLU A 109 -8.64 7.70 -7.51
N LEU A 110 -7.85 6.98 -6.71
CA LEU A 110 -7.51 5.58 -7.01
C LEU A 110 -8.71 4.64 -6.86
N VAL A 111 -9.53 4.83 -5.82
CA VAL A 111 -10.81 4.13 -5.63
C VAL A 111 -11.76 4.38 -6.80
N LYS A 112 -11.91 5.63 -7.22
CA LYS A 112 -12.72 6.01 -8.38
C LYS A 112 -12.27 5.29 -9.64
N GLN A 113 -10.97 5.21 -9.88
CA GLN A 113 -10.41 4.47 -11.02
C GLN A 113 -10.64 2.95 -10.90
N GLN A 114 -10.59 2.40 -9.68
CA GLN A 114 -10.91 0.99 -9.42
C GLN A 114 -12.38 0.69 -9.73
N ILE A 115 -13.30 1.55 -9.28
CA ILE A 115 -14.75 1.46 -9.58
C ILE A 115 -15.00 1.59 -11.08
N GLN A 116 -14.31 2.49 -11.78
CA GLN A 116 -14.46 2.65 -13.23
C GLN A 116 -13.97 1.44 -14.03
N GLY A 117 -13.02 0.67 -13.50
CA GLY A 117 -12.51 -0.55 -14.11
C GLY A 117 -13.35 -1.80 -13.84
N GLU A 118 -14.37 -1.70 -12.99
CA GLU A 118 -15.25 -2.81 -12.62
C GLU A 118 -16.26 -3.12 -13.73
N GLU A 119 -16.40 -4.40 -14.11
CA GLU A 119 -17.30 -4.83 -15.18
C GLU A 119 -18.47 -5.70 -14.66
N LYS A 120 -18.43 -6.14 -13.39
CA LYS A 120 -19.44 -7.04 -12.82
C LYS A 120 -20.49 -6.34 -11.97
N PHE A 121 -20.10 -5.34 -11.18
CA PHE A 121 -20.97 -4.66 -10.22
C PHE A 121 -21.07 -3.15 -10.49
N GLY A 122 -22.24 -2.57 -10.23
CA GLY A 122 -22.42 -1.11 -10.25
C GLY A 122 -22.20 -0.55 -8.85
N VAL A 123 -21.04 0.04 -8.59
CA VAL A 123 -20.75 0.71 -7.32
C VAL A 123 -21.19 2.16 -7.40
N GLN A 124 -22.11 2.57 -6.52
CA GLN A 124 -22.73 3.90 -6.50
C GLN A 124 -22.57 4.60 -5.14
N ASN A 125 -21.73 4.06 -4.25
CA ASN A 125 -21.38 4.70 -2.99
C ASN A 125 -20.83 6.12 -3.24
N ASP A 126 -21.23 7.07 -2.41
CA ASP A 126 -20.66 8.41 -2.44
C ASP A 126 -19.16 8.36 -2.14
N LEU A 127 -18.37 9.13 -2.88
CA LEU A 127 -16.93 9.25 -2.68
C LEU A 127 -16.64 10.57 -1.96
N VAL A 128 -16.25 10.49 -0.69
CA VAL A 128 -16.00 11.66 0.16
C VAL A 128 -14.51 11.78 0.43
N LYS A 129 -13.95 12.95 0.10
CA LYS A 129 -12.57 13.29 0.40
C LYS A 129 -12.49 13.89 1.79
N MET A 130 -11.55 13.41 2.60
CA MET A 130 -11.23 13.96 3.91
C MET A 130 -9.70 13.96 4.08
N GLU A 131 -9.14 15.09 4.43
CA GLU A 131 -7.68 15.27 4.58
C GLU A 131 -7.20 14.70 5.92
N ALA A 132 -5.90 14.41 6.03
CA ALA A 132 -5.30 14.13 7.33
C ALA A 132 -5.43 15.35 8.26
N GLY A 133 -5.79 15.11 9.53
CA GLY A 133 -6.10 16.12 10.53
C GLY A 133 -7.56 16.58 10.56
N GLU A 134 -8.39 16.15 9.60
CA GLU A 134 -9.83 16.43 9.61
C GLU A 134 -10.62 15.37 10.39
N THR A 135 -11.82 15.76 10.82
CA THR A 135 -12.79 14.89 11.48
C THR A 135 -14.16 14.88 10.79
N MET A 136 -14.90 13.80 10.97
CA MET A 136 -16.26 13.59 10.46
C MET A 136 -17.13 12.92 11.51
N SER A 137 -18.35 13.42 11.74
CA SER A 137 -19.29 12.76 12.63
C SER A 137 -19.74 11.40 12.07
N ILE A 138 -19.75 10.39 12.93
CA ILE A 138 -20.29 9.05 12.67
C ILE A 138 -21.48 8.85 13.61
N GLY A 139 -22.69 8.92 13.05
CA GLY A 139 -23.91 8.95 13.86
C GLY A 139 -23.96 10.19 14.77
N GLU A 140 -24.57 10.04 15.95
CA GLU A 140 -24.77 11.17 16.87
C GLU A 140 -23.66 11.35 17.92
N ARG A 141 -22.91 10.28 18.22
CA ARG A 141 -22.02 10.21 19.40
C ARG A 141 -20.58 9.83 19.08
N ASN A 142 -20.30 9.46 17.83
CA ASN A 142 -18.98 9.01 17.41
C ASN A 142 -18.38 10.00 16.40
N GLU A 143 -17.06 10.07 16.36
CA GLU A 143 -16.33 10.93 15.42
C GLU A 143 -15.17 10.14 14.80
N LEU A 144 -15.04 10.21 13.49
CA LEU A 144 -13.92 9.66 12.74
C LEU A 144 -12.89 10.76 12.53
N GLU A 145 -11.65 10.53 12.94
CA GLU A 145 -10.49 11.40 12.70
C GLU A 145 -9.49 10.69 11.79
N PHE A 146 -8.85 11.43 10.88
CA PHE A 146 -7.68 10.94 10.14
C PHE A 146 -6.39 11.47 10.73
N VAL A 147 -5.47 10.58 11.12
CA VAL A 147 -4.13 10.96 11.59
C VAL A 147 -3.10 10.65 10.50
N ASN A 148 -2.24 11.61 10.16
CA ASN A 148 -1.23 11.47 9.11
C ASN A 148 -0.19 10.39 9.47
N VAL A 149 0.08 9.48 8.53
CA VAL A 149 1.17 8.51 8.64
C VAL A 149 2.01 8.48 7.37
N THR A 150 3.25 8.01 7.49
CA THR A 150 4.09 7.77 6.32
C THR A 150 4.02 6.31 5.93
N HIS A 151 3.99 6.00 4.63
CA HIS A 151 4.02 4.63 4.13
C HIS A 151 4.73 4.57 2.75
N SER A 152 4.67 3.42 2.06
CA SER A 152 5.19 3.24 0.70
C SER A 152 4.38 3.96 -0.38
N ILE A 153 3.18 4.43 -0.04
CA ILE A 153 2.33 5.27 -0.89
C ILE A 153 2.15 6.63 -0.20
N ILE A 154 1.89 7.67 -1.00
CA ILE A 154 1.56 8.99 -0.48
C ILE A 154 0.13 9.02 0.08
N ASP A 155 -0.16 10.02 0.91
CA ASP A 155 -1.52 10.34 1.37
C ASP A 155 -2.16 9.20 2.20
N ALA A 156 -1.34 8.48 2.97
CA ALA A 156 -1.77 7.41 3.86
C ALA A 156 -2.16 7.95 5.24
N ILE A 157 -3.20 7.39 5.84
CA ILE A 157 -3.67 7.77 7.17
C ILE A 157 -3.84 6.56 8.08
N ASN A 158 -3.92 6.81 9.38
CA ASN A 158 -4.53 5.88 10.32
C ASN A 158 -5.82 6.52 10.84
N PRO A 159 -6.98 5.90 10.61
CA PRO A 159 -8.23 6.43 11.11
C PRO A 159 -8.40 6.10 12.59
N VAL A 160 -9.00 7.05 13.31
CA VAL A 160 -9.30 6.95 14.74
C VAL A 160 -10.80 7.17 14.90
N LEU A 161 -11.49 6.15 15.41
CA LEU A 161 -12.91 6.25 15.75
C LEU A 161 -13.03 6.62 17.22
N HIS A 162 -13.36 7.88 17.48
CA HIS A 162 -13.64 8.40 18.82
C HIS A 162 -15.05 8.00 19.25
N THR A 163 -15.15 7.40 20.43
CA THR A 163 -16.42 6.98 21.03
C THR A 163 -16.47 7.42 22.50
N PRO A 164 -17.66 7.43 23.13
CA PRO A 164 -17.78 7.68 24.57
C PRO A 164 -17.02 6.69 25.46
N GLU A 165 -16.63 5.51 24.95
CA GLU A 165 -15.86 4.49 25.70
C GLU A 165 -14.34 4.60 25.49
N GLY A 166 -13.89 5.49 24.59
CA GLY A 166 -12.50 5.66 24.20
C GLY A 166 -12.29 5.52 22.69
N ALA A 167 -11.07 5.84 22.25
CA ALA A 167 -10.70 5.82 20.85
C ALA A 167 -10.37 4.40 20.36
N ILE A 168 -10.82 4.05 19.16
CA ILE A 168 -10.38 2.86 18.42
C ILE A 168 -9.44 3.33 17.31
N VAL A 169 -8.16 2.97 17.44
CA VAL A 169 -7.12 3.33 16.46
C VAL A 169 -6.90 2.17 15.51
N TYR A 170 -7.18 2.38 14.23
CA TYR A 170 -6.89 1.42 13.19
C TYR A 170 -5.54 1.74 12.55
N GLY A 171 -4.53 1.01 12.99
CA GLY A 171 -3.12 1.34 12.83
C GLY A 171 -2.41 0.67 11.67
N LEU A 172 -3.09 0.23 10.61
CA LEU A 172 -2.39 -0.56 9.58
C LEU A 172 -1.43 0.29 8.73
N ASP A 173 -0.46 -0.39 8.12
CA ASP A 173 0.39 0.08 7.04
C ASP A 173 1.02 1.46 7.23
N LYS A 174 1.99 1.50 8.15
CA LYS A 174 2.76 2.73 8.41
C LYS A 174 4.23 2.47 8.65
N ARG A 175 5.02 3.51 8.43
CA ARG A 175 6.39 3.68 8.86
C ARG A 175 6.48 4.91 9.75
N MET A 176 7.44 4.87 10.68
CA MET A 176 7.82 6.04 11.45
C MET A 176 8.94 6.80 10.75
N ASP A 177 8.59 7.63 9.77
CA ASP A 177 9.53 8.44 8.99
C ASP A 177 9.47 9.92 9.41
N HIS A 178 10.62 10.44 9.88
CA HIS A 178 10.78 11.84 10.31
C HIS A 178 11.37 12.73 9.22
N THR A 179 11.81 12.13 8.10
CA THR A 179 12.40 12.84 6.96
C THR A 179 11.85 12.27 5.64
N PRO A 180 10.51 12.26 5.45
CA PRO A 180 9.93 11.75 4.22
C PRO A 180 10.37 12.61 3.02
N VAL A 181 10.36 12.01 1.82
CA VAL A 181 10.70 12.69 0.57
C VAL A 181 9.52 13.49 0.01
N ILE A 182 8.30 13.04 0.30
CA ILE A 182 7.03 13.68 -0.07
C ILE A 182 6.12 13.61 1.17
N GLY A 183 5.34 14.66 1.38
CA GLY A 183 4.35 14.75 2.46
C GLY A 183 4.99 15.05 3.81
N ASP A 184 4.12 15.11 4.82
CA ASP A 184 4.53 15.41 6.20
C ASP A 184 5.01 14.15 6.94
N PRO A 185 5.89 14.32 7.95
CA PRO A 185 6.23 13.24 8.87
C PRO A 185 5.00 12.62 9.54
N ILE A 186 5.14 11.38 10.01
CA ILE A 186 4.10 10.74 10.82
C ILE A 186 3.74 11.60 12.05
N ASP A 187 2.44 11.75 12.33
CA ASP A 187 1.97 12.60 13.42
C ASP A 187 2.02 11.86 14.78
N MET A 188 3.24 11.60 15.24
CA MET A 188 3.47 11.01 16.56
C MET A 188 3.09 11.93 17.72
N GLU A 189 2.91 13.23 17.47
CA GLU A 189 2.40 14.14 18.49
C GLU A 189 0.92 13.85 18.74
N ARG A 190 0.10 13.84 17.67
CA ARG A 190 -1.32 13.53 17.78
C ARG A 190 -1.59 12.15 18.38
N PHE A 191 -0.84 11.10 18.00
CA PHE A 191 -0.99 9.79 18.64
C PHE A 191 -0.74 9.82 20.15
N ARG A 192 0.20 10.63 20.64
CA ARG A 192 0.43 10.79 22.09
C ARG A 192 -0.65 11.61 22.78
N GLU A 193 -1.26 12.55 22.07
CA GLU A 193 -2.40 13.31 22.58
C GLU A 193 -3.61 12.38 22.77
N ILE A 194 -3.95 11.58 21.74
CA ILE A 194 -5.02 10.58 21.81
C ILE A 194 -4.80 9.61 22.98
N GLY A 195 -3.57 9.13 23.17
CA GLY A 195 -3.23 8.27 24.31
C GLY A 195 -3.41 8.92 25.69
N ARG A 196 -3.50 10.26 25.78
CA ARG A 196 -3.66 11.03 27.02
C ARG A 196 -5.06 11.61 27.21
N GLU A 197 -5.95 11.47 26.24
CA GLU A 197 -7.35 11.87 26.38
C GLU A 197 -8.03 11.09 27.53
N ASP A 198 -9.08 11.63 28.13
CA ASP A 198 -9.64 11.12 29.40
C ASP A 198 -10.10 9.65 29.31
N ASN A 199 -10.69 9.23 28.18
CA ASN A 199 -11.05 7.84 27.92
C ASN A 199 -9.92 7.03 27.27
N GLY A 200 -8.86 7.72 26.84
CA GLY A 200 -7.69 7.16 26.15
C GLY A 200 -8.04 6.30 24.94
N VAL A 201 -7.13 5.39 24.60
CA VAL A 201 -7.31 4.44 23.50
C VAL A 201 -7.91 3.14 24.03
N LEU A 202 -9.16 2.84 23.68
CA LEU A 202 -9.83 1.60 24.03
C LEU A 202 -9.21 0.41 23.30
N CYS A 203 -8.91 0.57 22.01
CA CYS A 203 -8.37 -0.50 21.18
C CYS A 203 -7.40 0.01 20.12
N TYR A 204 -6.29 -0.71 19.93
CA TYR A 204 -5.35 -0.49 18.84
C TYR A 204 -5.25 -1.75 17.97
N ILE A 205 -5.66 -1.63 16.73
CA ILE A 205 -5.54 -2.69 15.72
C ILE A 205 -4.26 -2.42 14.92
N GLU A 206 -3.30 -3.33 14.92
CA GLU A 206 -1.93 -3.03 14.46
C GLU A 206 -1.42 -3.93 13.34
N ASP A 207 -0.81 -3.32 12.32
CA ASP A 207 -0.05 -4.02 11.28
C ASP A 207 1.16 -4.71 11.89
N CYS A 208 1.31 -6.02 11.68
CA CYS A 208 2.40 -6.82 12.23
C CYS A 208 3.39 -7.35 11.19
N THR A 209 3.35 -6.84 9.95
CA THR A 209 4.13 -7.32 8.79
C THR A 209 5.61 -7.49 9.10
N ASN A 210 6.18 -6.52 9.84
CA ASN A 210 7.61 -6.44 10.12
C ASN A 210 7.94 -6.49 11.62
N ALA A 211 7.02 -6.94 12.48
CA ALA A 211 7.25 -7.01 13.93
C ALA A 211 8.48 -7.87 14.32
N GLY A 212 8.80 -8.89 13.50
CA GLY A 212 9.99 -9.72 13.65
C GLY A 212 11.31 -9.03 13.29
N LYS A 213 11.27 -7.93 12.53
CA LYS A 213 12.48 -7.19 12.13
C LYS A 213 12.93 -6.28 13.27
N LYS A 214 14.19 -6.42 13.66
CA LYS A 214 14.81 -5.64 14.74
C LYS A 214 15.05 -4.19 14.32
N GLY A 215 15.12 -3.30 15.31
CA GLY A 215 15.47 -1.90 15.11
C GLY A 215 14.29 -1.06 14.60
N ARG A 216 14.61 0.14 14.12
CA ARG A 216 13.66 1.06 13.48
C ARG A 216 13.67 0.85 11.96
N THR A 217 12.55 1.12 11.32
CA THR A 217 12.49 1.15 9.85
C THR A 217 13.25 2.38 9.34
N PRO A 218 14.19 2.23 8.40
CA PRO A 218 14.88 3.38 7.82
C PRO A 218 13.91 4.30 7.05
N SER A 219 14.13 5.61 7.15
CA SER A 219 13.43 6.64 6.37
C SER A 219 13.58 6.42 4.86
N GLU A 220 12.59 6.86 4.07
CA GLU A 220 12.71 6.90 2.59
C GLU A 220 13.92 7.72 2.15
N SER A 221 14.36 8.72 2.93
CA SER A 221 15.57 9.48 2.63
C SER A 221 16.83 8.60 2.54
N VAL A 222 16.85 7.46 3.25
CA VAL A 222 17.94 6.47 3.16
C VAL A 222 17.93 5.79 1.80
N ALA A 223 16.77 5.31 1.35
CA ALA A 223 16.64 4.72 0.01
C ALA A 223 16.92 5.74 -1.10
N ARG A 224 16.47 7.00 -0.93
CA ARG A 224 16.78 8.08 -1.85
C ARG A 224 18.28 8.34 -1.95
N ARG A 225 19.02 8.32 -0.82
CA ARG A 225 20.50 8.44 -0.84
C ARG A 225 21.18 7.25 -1.52
N HIS A 226 20.72 6.02 -1.25
CA HIS A 226 21.28 4.84 -1.91
C HIS A 226 21.00 4.86 -3.41
N LEU A 227 19.78 5.21 -3.82
CA LEU A 227 19.43 5.38 -5.23
C LEU A 227 20.29 6.46 -5.89
N LYS A 228 20.51 7.58 -5.22
CA LYS A 228 21.39 8.66 -5.70
C LYS A 228 22.80 8.15 -5.98
N ASP A 229 23.39 7.44 -5.01
CA ASP A 229 24.74 6.88 -5.12
C ASP A 229 24.84 5.91 -6.31
N VAL A 230 23.88 5.00 -6.46
CA VAL A 230 23.83 4.08 -7.60
C VAL A 230 23.73 4.84 -8.91
N MET A 231 22.78 5.78 -9.04
CA MET A 231 22.56 6.55 -10.27
C MET A 231 23.79 7.36 -10.67
N TYR A 232 24.45 8.01 -9.71
CA TYR A 232 25.63 8.83 -9.98
C TYR A 232 26.85 7.96 -10.28
N SER A 233 26.98 6.77 -9.67
CA SER A 233 28.08 5.85 -9.97
C SER A 233 28.08 5.33 -11.42
N ILE A 234 26.97 5.51 -12.14
CA ILE A 234 26.79 5.06 -13.52
C ILE A 234 26.53 6.24 -14.48
N GLU A 235 26.80 7.48 -14.05
CA GLU A 235 26.54 8.70 -14.83
C GLU A 235 27.32 8.72 -16.16
N ASP A 236 28.60 8.30 -16.13
CA ASP A 236 29.48 8.26 -17.31
C ASP A 236 29.17 7.12 -18.30
N TYR A 237 28.16 6.29 -18.01
CA TYR A 237 27.82 5.17 -18.88
C TYR A 237 27.10 5.67 -20.14
N ASP A 238 27.59 5.26 -21.30
CA ASP A 238 27.10 5.64 -22.64
C ASP A 238 26.11 4.62 -23.25
N GLY A 239 25.67 3.63 -22.46
CA GLY A 239 24.65 2.66 -22.86
C GLY A 239 23.28 2.90 -22.23
N GLY A 240 22.42 1.89 -22.31
CA GLY A 240 21.07 1.93 -21.77
C GLY A 240 21.03 1.77 -20.26
N ILE A 241 20.23 2.62 -19.60
CA ILE A 241 19.88 2.49 -18.18
C ILE A 241 18.36 2.42 -18.10
N VAL A 242 17.82 1.40 -17.45
CA VAL A 242 16.39 1.20 -17.24
C VAL A 242 16.16 1.06 -15.74
N ALA A 243 15.17 1.77 -15.20
CA ALA A 243 14.81 1.67 -13.79
C ALA A 243 13.41 1.05 -13.63
N THR A 244 13.19 0.34 -12.53
CA THR A 244 11.87 -0.17 -12.15
C THR A 244 11.63 -0.03 -10.66
N THR A 245 10.38 0.24 -10.29
CA THR A 245 9.90 0.40 -8.90
C THR A 245 8.40 0.13 -8.85
N PHE A 246 7.83 0.08 -7.65
CA PHE A 246 6.38 0.11 -7.46
C PHE A 246 5.80 1.40 -8.05
N SER A 247 4.77 1.30 -8.90
CA SER A 247 4.12 2.49 -9.49
C SER A 247 3.40 3.35 -8.47
N SER A 248 2.94 2.77 -7.37
CA SER A 248 2.32 3.49 -6.27
C SER A 248 3.34 4.26 -5.41
N HIS A 249 4.63 3.94 -5.48
CA HIS A 249 5.67 4.60 -4.67
C HIS A 249 6.13 5.91 -5.31
N ILE A 250 5.27 6.92 -5.23
CA ILE A 250 5.46 8.23 -5.87
C ILE A 250 6.73 8.93 -5.40
N ALA A 251 7.09 8.81 -4.12
CA ALA A 251 8.35 9.37 -3.61
C ALA A 251 9.58 8.74 -4.28
N ARG A 252 9.52 7.45 -4.61
CA ARG A 252 10.58 6.78 -5.36
C ARG A 252 10.60 7.19 -6.83
N VAL A 253 9.43 7.28 -7.47
CA VAL A 253 9.32 7.74 -8.85
C VAL A 253 9.86 9.17 -9.00
N LYS A 254 9.48 10.09 -8.09
CA LYS A 254 10.04 11.44 -8.02
C LYS A 254 11.55 11.44 -7.93
N SER A 255 12.12 10.63 -7.02
CA SER A 255 13.58 10.53 -6.87
C SER A 255 14.26 10.03 -8.14
N LEU A 256 13.67 9.04 -8.84
CA LEU A 256 14.20 8.55 -10.12
C LEU A 256 14.16 9.61 -11.21
N VAL A 257 13.09 10.40 -11.28
CA VAL A 257 12.94 11.51 -12.25
C VAL A 257 13.98 12.60 -11.98
N GLU A 258 14.12 13.04 -10.72
CA GLU A 258 15.12 14.04 -10.32
C GLU A 258 16.55 13.57 -10.63
N PHE A 259 16.89 12.32 -10.30
CA PHE A 259 18.24 11.82 -10.54
C PHE A 259 18.52 11.49 -12.01
N ALA A 260 17.50 11.27 -12.83
CA ALA A 260 17.66 11.17 -14.28
C ALA A 260 18.17 12.51 -14.85
N ASP A 261 17.53 13.61 -14.45
CA ASP A 261 17.91 14.96 -14.87
C ASP A 261 19.34 15.30 -14.41
N ASP A 262 19.67 14.99 -13.14
CA ASP A 262 21.01 15.20 -12.57
C ASP A 262 22.12 14.52 -13.40
N ILE A 263 21.87 13.33 -13.96
CA ILE A 263 22.84 12.58 -14.78
C ILE A 263 22.69 12.86 -16.29
N GLY A 264 21.93 13.90 -16.67
CA GLY A 264 21.78 14.33 -18.05
C GLY A 264 20.93 13.41 -18.93
N ARG A 265 19.99 12.65 -18.33
CA ARG A 265 19.12 11.70 -19.03
C ARG A 265 17.67 12.14 -18.93
N GLN A 266 16.96 12.18 -20.06
CA GLN A 266 15.53 12.48 -20.05
C GLN A 266 14.73 11.32 -19.43
N PRO A 267 14.04 11.53 -18.30
CA PRO A 267 13.19 10.50 -17.71
C PRO A 267 11.94 10.26 -18.55
N VAL A 268 11.49 8.99 -18.58
CA VAL A 268 10.25 8.60 -19.26
C VAL A 268 9.53 7.51 -18.45
N LEU A 269 8.28 7.76 -18.05
CA LEU A 269 7.46 6.80 -17.31
C LEU A 269 6.67 5.90 -18.28
N LEU A 270 6.87 4.58 -18.20
CA LEU A 270 6.26 3.63 -19.13
C LEU A 270 5.47 2.54 -18.42
N GLY A 271 4.19 2.43 -18.78
CA GLY A 271 3.26 1.42 -18.29
C GLY A 271 1.99 2.03 -17.72
N ARG A 272 0.86 1.31 -17.87
CA ARG A 272 -0.48 1.79 -17.43
C ARG A 272 -0.49 2.22 -15.97
N SER A 273 0.11 1.42 -15.09
CA SER A 273 0.16 1.75 -13.67
C SER A 273 1.02 2.99 -13.40
N MET A 274 2.15 3.16 -14.11
CA MET A 274 2.97 4.37 -13.95
C MET A 274 2.23 5.64 -14.33
N GLU A 275 1.53 5.63 -15.47
CA GLU A 275 0.67 6.73 -15.92
C GLU A 275 -0.48 7.00 -14.94
N LYS A 276 -1.14 5.92 -14.47
CA LYS A 276 -2.26 5.98 -13.51
C LYS A 276 -1.85 6.67 -12.21
N TYR A 277 -0.85 6.13 -11.50
CA TYR A 277 -0.47 6.58 -10.16
C TYR A 277 0.26 7.93 -10.20
N SER A 278 1.24 8.09 -11.10
CA SER A 278 2.05 9.32 -11.17
C SER A 278 1.25 10.49 -11.72
N GLY A 279 0.46 10.28 -12.78
CA GLY A 279 -0.40 11.33 -13.33
C GLY A 279 -1.57 11.71 -12.40
N THR A 280 -1.96 10.82 -11.48
CA THR A 280 -2.91 11.19 -10.41
C THR A 280 -2.23 12.03 -9.33
N ALA A 281 -1.00 11.70 -8.94
CA ALA A 281 -0.25 12.46 -7.95
C ALA A 281 0.08 13.87 -8.46
N GLU A 282 0.50 14.00 -9.72
CA GLU A 282 0.77 15.28 -10.38
C GLU A 282 -0.49 16.15 -10.47
N ARG A 283 -1.62 15.60 -10.90
CA ARG A 283 -2.88 16.35 -11.04
C ARG A 283 -3.47 16.83 -9.70
N LEU A 284 -3.07 16.19 -8.60
CA LEU A 284 -3.44 16.59 -7.24
C LEU A 284 -2.32 17.38 -6.54
N ASP A 285 -1.30 17.84 -7.28
CA ASP A 285 -0.20 18.68 -6.80
C ASP A 285 0.65 18.05 -5.68
N PHE A 286 0.65 16.72 -5.52
CA PHE A 286 1.55 16.02 -4.59
C PHE A 286 3.01 16.00 -5.08
N VAL A 287 3.20 16.11 -6.39
CA VAL A 287 4.50 16.12 -7.05
C VAL A 287 4.50 17.12 -8.19
N ASP A 288 5.61 17.82 -8.33
CA ASP A 288 5.90 18.66 -9.48
C ASP A 288 6.93 17.91 -10.34
N PHE A 289 6.46 17.40 -11.49
CA PHE A 289 7.32 16.73 -12.45
C PHE A 289 7.75 17.71 -13.55
N PRO A 290 8.91 17.48 -14.20
CA PRO A 290 9.32 18.29 -15.35
C PRO A 290 8.26 18.31 -16.46
N GLU A 291 8.02 19.47 -17.08
CA GLU A 291 7.00 19.65 -18.13
C GLU A 291 7.20 18.71 -19.34
N ASP A 292 8.44 18.30 -19.59
CA ASP A 292 8.83 17.40 -20.68
C ASP A 292 8.86 15.91 -20.28
N LEU A 293 8.42 15.57 -19.07
CA LEU A 293 8.31 14.19 -18.61
C LEU A 293 7.25 13.43 -19.44
N GLY A 294 7.72 12.47 -20.23
CA GLY A 294 6.83 11.59 -21.00
C GLY A 294 6.21 10.52 -20.10
N MET A 295 4.89 10.53 -19.93
CA MET A 295 4.14 9.44 -19.28
C MET A 295 3.27 8.70 -20.30
N TYR A 296 3.47 7.39 -20.46
CA TYR A 296 2.76 6.61 -21.47
C TYR A 296 2.29 5.25 -20.95
N GLY A 297 0.98 5.05 -20.83
CA GLY A 297 0.40 3.76 -20.43
C GLY A 297 -0.14 2.92 -21.59
N HIS A 298 -0.53 3.55 -22.70
CA HIS A 298 -1.07 2.84 -23.87
C HIS A 298 0.02 2.16 -24.70
N ARG A 299 -0.22 0.89 -25.09
CA ARG A 299 0.74 0.04 -25.82
C ARG A 299 1.37 0.74 -27.04
N LYS A 300 0.58 1.40 -27.88
CA LYS A 300 1.09 2.09 -29.08
C LYS A 300 2.00 3.28 -28.75
N SER A 301 1.69 4.02 -27.68
CA SER A 301 2.49 5.14 -27.23
C SER A 301 3.80 4.65 -26.63
N VAL A 302 3.74 3.63 -25.76
CA VAL A 302 4.93 2.95 -25.23
C VAL A 302 5.84 2.44 -26.35
N ASP A 303 5.30 1.68 -27.31
CA ASP A 303 6.11 1.12 -28.41
C ASP A 303 6.75 2.23 -29.26
N ARG A 304 6.06 3.37 -29.45
CA ARG A 304 6.61 4.54 -30.15
C ARG A 304 7.74 5.18 -29.34
N THR A 305 7.57 5.31 -28.03
CA THR A 305 8.57 5.89 -27.15
C THR A 305 9.82 5.03 -27.07
N PHE A 306 9.69 3.70 -26.99
CA PHE A 306 10.86 2.81 -27.09
C PHE A 306 11.61 2.96 -28.41
N LYS A 307 10.90 3.06 -29.54
CA LYS A 307 11.55 3.34 -30.83
C LYS A 307 12.26 4.70 -30.84
N ARG A 308 11.70 5.72 -30.19
CA ARG A 308 12.35 7.02 -30.02
C ARG A 308 13.67 6.85 -29.27
N VAL A 309 13.63 6.19 -28.11
CA VAL A 309 14.83 5.92 -27.29
C VAL A 309 15.90 5.17 -28.08
N MET A 310 15.54 4.13 -28.84
CA MET A 310 16.50 3.40 -29.67
C MET A 310 17.08 4.25 -30.82
N ASN A 311 16.28 5.12 -31.44
CA ASN A 311 16.73 5.93 -32.58
C ASN A 311 17.57 7.15 -32.16
N GLU A 312 17.24 7.75 -31.01
CA GLU A 312 17.90 8.96 -30.50
C GLU A 312 19.08 8.64 -29.57
N GLY A 313 19.30 7.37 -29.23
CA GLY A 313 20.38 6.91 -28.36
C GLY A 313 19.89 6.62 -26.93
N LYS A 314 20.17 5.41 -26.43
CA LYS A 314 19.71 4.96 -25.10
C LYS A 314 20.36 5.76 -23.96
N GLU A 315 21.55 6.29 -24.21
CA GLU A 315 22.31 7.16 -23.32
C GLU A 315 21.60 8.46 -22.96
N ASN A 316 20.66 8.91 -23.81
CA ASN A 316 19.94 10.17 -23.61
C ASN A 316 18.68 10.02 -22.74
N PHE A 317 18.31 8.79 -22.36
CA PHE A 317 17.04 8.51 -21.67
C PHE A 317 17.22 7.66 -20.43
N LEU A 318 16.26 7.80 -19.51
CA LEU A 318 16.01 6.87 -18.42
C LEU A 318 14.56 6.37 -18.48
N PRO A 319 14.29 5.22 -19.14
CA PRO A 319 13.00 4.56 -19.03
C PRO A 319 12.76 4.05 -17.60
N ILE A 320 11.70 4.54 -16.95
CA ILE A 320 11.21 4.08 -15.66
C ILE A 320 9.96 3.24 -15.92
N VAL A 321 10.06 1.93 -15.71
CA VAL A 321 9.10 0.96 -16.24
C VAL A 321 8.49 0.09 -15.13
N THR A 322 7.29 -0.44 -15.36
CA THR A 322 6.71 -1.47 -14.47
C THR A 322 7.39 -2.82 -14.62
N GLY A 323 7.25 -3.71 -13.63
CA GLY A 323 7.71 -5.11 -13.71
C GLY A 323 8.79 -5.51 -12.71
N HIS A 324 8.90 -4.79 -11.60
CA HIS A 324 9.94 -5.03 -10.59
C HIS A 324 9.75 -6.35 -9.81
N GLN A 325 8.59 -7.01 -9.86
CA GLN A 325 8.41 -8.37 -9.31
C GLN A 325 8.49 -9.44 -10.40
N GLY A 326 8.78 -9.07 -11.65
CA GLY A 326 8.79 -10.00 -12.78
C GLY A 326 7.38 -10.34 -13.29
N GLU A 327 6.40 -9.46 -13.06
CA GLU A 327 5.02 -9.72 -13.44
C GLU A 327 4.93 -10.03 -14.95
N PRO A 328 4.21 -11.09 -15.38
CA PRO A 328 4.39 -11.66 -16.72
C PRO A 328 4.02 -10.72 -17.87
N ARG A 329 3.12 -9.76 -17.60
CA ARG A 329 2.60 -8.77 -18.56
C ARG A 329 3.25 -7.39 -18.39
N ALA A 330 4.08 -7.19 -17.36
CA ALA A 330 4.70 -5.91 -17.09
C ALA A 330 5.85 -5.61 -18.05
N MET A 331 6.25 -4.34 -18.10
CA MET A 331 7.12 -3.84 -19.15
C MET A 331 8.50 -4.46 -19.13
N LEU A 332 9.13 -4.52 -17.95
CA LEU A 332 10.49 -5.03 -17.81
C LEU A 332 10.60 -6.51 -18.21
N THR A 333 9.62 -7.33 -17.81
CA THR A 333 9.55 -8.74 -18.20
C THR A 333 9.42 -8.90 -19.71
N ARG A 334 8.61 -8.05 -20.37
CA ARG A 334 8.48 -8.04 -21.83
C ARG A 334 9.77 -7.60 -22.53
N MET A 335 10.50 -6.64 -21.97
CA MET A 335 11.84 -6.26 -22.45
C MET A 335 12.81 -7.45 -22.36
N GLY A 336 12.86 -8.14 -21.21
CA GLY A 336 13.66 -9.35 -21.02
C GLY A 336 13.29 -10.51 -21.95
N ARG A 337 12.08 -10.53 -22.53
CA ARG A 337 11.66 -11.49 -23.56
C ARG A 337 11.90 -11.01 -25.00
N GLY A 338 12.35 -9.78 -25.21
CA GLY A 338 12.47 -9.18 -26.55
C GLY A 338 11.12 -8.88 -27.20
N GLU A 339 10.08 -8.66 -26.41
CA GLU A 339 8.70 -8.40 -26.86
C GLU A 339 8.35 -6.89 -26.93
N THR A 340 9.37 -6.04 -26.84
CA THR A 340 9.26 -4.59 -26.95
C THR A 340 10.21 -4.08 -28.03
N PRO A 341 9.99 -2.87 -28.59
CA PRO A 341 10.95 -2.26 -29.50
C PRO A 341 12.28 -1.80 -28.85
N TYR A 342 12.45 -1.97 -27.53
CA TYR A 342 13.69 -1.63 -26.85
C TYR A 342 14.55 -2.89 -26.79
N GLU A 343 15.71 -2.86 -27.43
CA GLU A 343 16.66 -3.96 -27.44
C GLU A 343 17.72 -3.71 -26.36
N LEU A 344 17.87 -4.67 -25.44
CA LEU A 344 18.95 -4.62 -24.45
C LEU A 344 20.26 -5.08 -25.12
N ASP A 345 21.35 -4.38 -24.80
CA ASP A 345 22.70 -4.71 -25.24
C ASP A 345 23.58 -5.14 -24.06
N ASP A 346 24.72 -5.77 -24.37
CA ASP A 346 25.71 -6.15 -23.36
C ASP A 346 26.22 -4.94 -22.57
N GLY A 347 26.09 -5.01 -21.24
CA GLY A 347 26.48 -3.96 -20.32
C GLY A 347 25.39 -2.98 -19.92
N ASP A 348 24.22 -3.01 -20.58
CA ASP A 348 23.05 -2.19 -20.22
C ASP A 348 22.69 -2.42 -18.75
N LYS A 349 22.16 -1.42 -18.08
CA LYS A 349 21.93 -1.44 -16.63
C LYS A 349 20.44 -1.48 -16.33
N VAL A 350 20.05 -2.40 -15.46
CA VAL A 350 18.67 -2.49 -14.98
C VAL A 350 18.66 -2.30 -13.47
N LEU A 351 18.02 -1.23 -13.02
CA LEU A 351 17.93 -0.85 -11.62
C LEU A 351 16.59 -1.28 -11.05
N PHE A 352 16.61 -2.19 -10.08
CA PHE A 352 15.45 -2.55 -9.27
C PHE A 352 15.43 -1.72 -8.00
N SER A 353 14.58 -0.69 -8.00
CA SER A 353 14.33 0.17 -6.85
C SER A 353 13.18 -0.36 -5.99
N ALA A 354 13.17 -1.67 -5.75
CA ALA A 354 12.13 -2.36 -5.02
C ALA A 354 12.65 -3.71 -4.51
N ARG A 355 12.25 -4.07 -3.28
CA ARG A 355 12.51 -5.41 -2.75
C ARG A 355 11.55 -6.43 -3.37
N VAL A 356 12.02 -7.67 -3.50
CA VAL A 356 11.18 -8.82 -3.83
C VAL A 356 10.20 -9.08 -2.70
N ILE A 357 8.92 -9.22 -3.02
CA ILE A 357 7.91 -9.64 -2.05
C ILE A 357 8.21 -11.09 -1.65
N PRO A 358 8.28 -11.44 -0.35
CA PRO A 358 8.70 -12.75 0.14
C PRO A 358 7.59 -13.82 -0.04
N GLU A 359 7.09 -13.95 -1.25
CA GLU A 359 6.11 -14.94 -1.67
C GLU A 359 6.72 -15.80 -2.78
N PRO A 360 6.60 -17.15 -2.74
CA PRO A 360 7.27 -18.03 -3.69
C PRO A 360 6.99 -17.70 -5.16
N MET A 361 5.78 -17.21 -5.43
CA MET A 361 5.37 -16.77 -6.76
C MET A 361 6.23 -15.56 -7.18
N ASN A 362 6.27 -14.51 -6.36
CA ASN A 362 7.02 -13.28 -6.63
C ASN A 362 8.52 -13.55 -6.77
N GLU A 363 9.08 -14.39 -5.90
CA GLU A 363 10.48 -14.81 -5.99
C GLU A 363 10.77 -15.55 -7.30
N GLY A 364 9.89 -16.47 -7.70
CA GLY A 364 10.02 -17.21 -8.97
C GLY A 364 9.92 -16.31 -10.20
N GLN A 365 8.96 -15.39 -10.24
CA GLN A 365 8.79 -14.44 -11.33
C GLN A 365 9.95 -13.45 -11.42
N ARG A 366 10.38 -12.91 -10.28
CA ARG A 366 11.55 -12.02 -10.22
C ARG A 366 12.80 -12.73 -10.72
N TYR A 367 13.05 -13.94 -10.24
CA TYR A 367 14.18 -14.76 -10.69
C TYR A 367 14.15 -14.98 -12.21
N GLN A 368 12.99 -15.33 -12.77
CA GLN A 368 12.85 -15.50 -14.21
C GLN A 368 13.16 -14.20 -14.98
N SER A 369 12.63 -13.07 -14.51
CA SER A 369 12.86 -11.76 -15.12
C SER A 369 14.35 -11.39 -15.13
N GLU A 370 15.04 -11.52 -14.00
CA GLU A 370 16.48 -11.25 -13.90
C GLU A 370 17.31 -12.16 -14.81
N ARG A 371 16.94 -13.45 -14.94
CA ARG A 371 17.60 -14.37 -15.88
C ARG A 371 17.42 -13.95 -17.32
N LEU A 372 16.21 -13.58 -17.71
CA LEU A 372 15.89 -13.11 -19.05
C LEU A 372 16.67 -11.84 -19.40
N LEU A 373 16.71 -10.87 -18.50
CA LEU A 373 17.50 -9.64 -18.64
C LEU A 373 19.00 -9.93 -18.75
N GLY A 374 19.53 -10.77 -17.86
CA GLY A 374 20.95 -11.16 -17.86
C GLY A 374 21.36 -11.94 -19.12
N MET A 375 20.47 -12.76 -19.68
CA MET A 375 20.70 -13.44 -20.96
C MET A 375 20.80 -12.47 -22.15
N GLN A 376 20.22 -11.28 -22.04
CA GLN A 376 20.39 -10.19 -23.02
C GLN A 376 21.63 -9.32 -22.73
N GLY A 377 22.42 -9.64 -21.70
CA GLY A 377 23.65 -8.90 -21.35
C GLY A 377 23.45 -7.77 -20.33
N ALA A 378 22.25 -7.62 -19.77
CA ALA A 378 21.99 -6.60 -18.77
C ALA A 378 22.69 -6.88 -17.43
N ARG A 379 23.21 -5.82 -16.81
CA ARG A 379 23.75 -5.79 -15.45
C ARG A 379 22.69 -5.32 -14.47
N ILE A 380 22.40 -6.17 -13.49
CA ILE A 380 21.33 -5.92 -12.51
C ILE A 380 21.90 -5.17 -11.30
N TYR A 381 21.25 -4.06 -10.95
CA TYR A 381 21.43 -3.34 -9.70
C TYR A 381 20.16 -3.56 -8.87
N ASP A 382 20.31 -4.03 -7.64
CA ASP A 382 19.18 -4.39 -6.77
C ASP A 382 19.41 -3.88 -5.34
N ASP A 383 18.47 -4.15 -4.44
CA ASP A 383 18.50 -3.78 -3.02
C ASP A 383 18.51 -2.25 -2.77
N ILE A 384 17.94 -1.50 -3.72
CA ILE A 384 17.70 -0.06 -3.59
C ILE A 384 16.30 0.13 -3.00
N HIS A 385 16.13 -0.17 -1.71
CA HIS A 385 14.81 -0.11 -1.07
C HIS A 385 14.89 0.02 0.45
N VAL A 386 13.85 0.62 1.04
CA VAL A 386 13.53 0.56 2.46
C VAL A 386 12.05 0.22 2.61
N SER A 387 11.68 -0.52 3.65
CA SER A 387 10.30 -0.95 3.86
C SER A 387 9.37 0.21 4.19
N GLY A 388 8.08 0.06 3.86
CA GLY A 388 7.01 0.97 4.28
C GLY A 388 6.35 0.60 5.62
N HIS A 389 6.74 -0.49 6.28
CA HIS A 389 6.11 -0.96 7.53
C HIS A 389 7.03 -0.77 8.74
N LEU A 390 6.46 -0.64 9.93
CA LEU A 390 7.18 -0.55 11.19
C LEU A 390 8.00 -1.82 11.46
N ASN A 391 9.24 -1.64 11.88
CA ASN A 391 10.01 -2.67 12.55
C ASN A 391 9.71 -2.63 14.06
N ARG A 392 10.23 -3.61 14.81
CA ARG A 392 9.97 -3.81 16.25
C ARG A 392 10.00 -2.56 17.12
N GLU A 393 10.99 -1.68 16.95
CA GLU A 393 11.09 -0.47 17.77
C GLU A 393 10.00 0.55 17.44
N GLY A 394 9.55 0.60 16.18
CA GLY A 394 8.41 1.44 15.79
C GLY A 394 7.11 0.98 16.44
N HIS A 395 6.85 -0.33 16.49
CA HIS A 395 5.71 -0.89 17.22
C HIS A 395 5.77 -0.58 18.72
N TYR A 396 6.96 -0.69 19.33
CA TYR A 396 7.17 -0.32 20.72
C TYR A 396 6.83 1.16 20.96
N GLU A 397 7.34 2.06 20.11
CA GLU A 397 7.05 3.50 20.21
C GLU A 397 5.55 3.79 20.07
N MET A 398 4.83 3.09 19.19
CA MET A 398 3.36 3.22 19.07
C MET A 398 2.63 2.74 20.33
N LEU A 399 2.99 1.58 20.89
CA LEU A 399 2.42 1.09 22.15
C LEU A 399 2.66 2.08 23.30
N GLN A 400 3.83 2.70 23.37
CA GLN A 400 4.14 3.73 24.37
C GLN A 400 3.37 5.03 24.14
N ALA A 401 3.12 5.41 22.89
CA ALA A 401 2.39 6.63 22.56
C ALA A 401 0.89 6.51 22.84
N LEU A 402 0.29 5.39 22.42
CA LEU A 402 -1.15 5.17 22.49
C LEU A 402 -1.60 4.60 23.85
N GLN A 403 -0.74 3.82 24.51
CA GLN A 403 -1.04 3.09 25.75
C GLN A 403 -2.43 2.40 25.73
N PRO A 404 -2.76 1.64 24.67
CA PRO A 404 -4.12 1.16 24.45
C PRO A 404 -4.56 0.18 25.52
N GLN A 405 -5.86 0.15 25.84
CA GLN A 405 -6.43 -0.82 26.78
C GLN A 405 -6.48 -2.23 26.16
N ASN A 406 -6.73 -2.32 24.85
CA ASN A 406 -6.76 -3.56 24.09
C ASN A 406 -5.91 -3.46 22.82
N VAL A 407 -5.30 -4.57 22.41
CA VAL A 407 -4.50 -4.66 21.19
C VAL A 407 -4.94 -5.85 20.35
N ILE A 408 -5.11 -5.62 19.05
CA ILE A 408 -5.48 -6.66 18.07
C ILE A 408 -4.43 -6.68 16.96
N PRO A 409 -3.56 -7.71 16.91
CA PRO A 409 -2.62 -7.90 15.80
C PRO A 409 -3.36 -8.19 14.48
N ALA A 410 -2.92 -7.57 13.39
CA ALA A 410 -3.47 -7.70 12.05
C ALA A 410 -2.37 -7.65 10.97
N HIS A 411 -2.76 -7.82 9.71
CA HIS A 411 -1.89 -7.75 8.52
C HIS A 411 -0.72 -8.74 8.54
N GLN A 412 -0.94 -9.95 9.04
CA GLN A 412 0.09 -10.99 9.10
C GLN A 412 -0.54 -12.38 9.27
N ASP A 413 0.22 -13.42 8.94
CA ASP A 413 -0.16 -14.78 9.28
C ASP A 413 0.01 -15.09 10.79
N MET A 414 -0.61 -16.18 11.24
CA MET A 414 -0.57 -16.62 12.64
C MET A 414 0.84 -16.80 13.19
N SER A 415 1.79 -17.22 12.36
CA SER A 415 3.17 -17.43 12.79
C SER A 415 3.90 -16.09 12.96
N GLY A 416 3.67 -15.14 12.05
CA GLY A 416 4.28 -13.82 12.06
C GLY A 416 3.77 -12.92 13.19
N PHE A 417 2.56 -13.17 13.73
CA PHE A 417 2.11 -12.47 14.94
C PHE A 417 2.98 -12.74 16.16
N SER A 418 3.70 -13.87 16.22
CA SER A 418 4.46 -14.28 17.40
C SER A 418 5.43 -13.19 17.90
N ASP A 419 6.11 -12.49 16.99
CA ASP A 419 7.05 -11.44 17.37
C ASP A 419 6.35 -10.20 17.96
N TYR A 420 5.18 -9.83 17.43
CA TYR A 420 4.39 -8.73 17.96
C TYR A 420 3.73 -9.10 19.30
N VAL A 421 3.21 -10.31 19.43
CA VAL A 421 2.67 -10.85 20.69
C VAL A 421 3.73 -10.80 21.78
N ASN A 422 4.94 -11.30 21.51
CA ASN A 422 6.06 -11.23 22.45
C ASN A 422 6.40 -9.78 22.84
N LEU A 423 6.37 -8.84 21.88
CA LEU A 423 6.59 -7.43 22.17
C LEU A 423 5.52 -6.88 23.11
N ALA A 424 4.24 -7.11 22.80
CA ALA A 424 3.10 -6.64 23.60
C ALA A 424 3.11 -7.27 25.01
N GLU A 425 3.38 -8.57 25.14
CA GLU A 425 3.48 -9.22 26.45
C GLU A 425 4.61 -8.63 27.31
N ASN A 426 5.75 -8.28 26.69
CA ASN A 426 6.83 -7.56 27.38
C ASN A 426 6.43 -6.13 27.82
N GLN A 427 5.40 -5.54 27.21
CA GLN A 427 4.79 -4.28 27.65
C GLN A 427 3.70 -4.44 28.72
N GLY A 428 3.38 -5.68 29.10
CA GLY A 428 2.43 -5.99 30.16
C GLY A 428 1.04 -6.42 29.70
N TYR A 429 0.81 -6.48 28.38
CA TYR A 429 -0.38 -7.11 27.81
C TYR A 429 -0.36 -8.62 28.04
N LYS A 430 -1.53 -9.24 28.02
CA LYS A 430 -1.78 -10.66 28.24
C LYS A 430 -2.79 -11.15 27.22
N MET A 431 -2.38 -12.18 26.48
CA MET A 431 -3.22 -12.83 25.50
C MET A 431 -4.54 -13.31 26.13
N GLY A 432 -5.66 -13.03 25.46
CA GLY A 432 -7.01 -13.37 25.92
C GLY A 432 -7.58 -12.48 27.03
N ARG A 433 -6.87 -11.41 27.42
CA ARG A 433 -7.39 -10.36 28.31
C ARG A 433 -7.45 -9.02 27.61
N ASP A 434 -6.29 -8.52 27.19
CA ASP A 434 -6.11 -7.20 26.56
C ASP A 434 -5.26 -7.30 25.27
N LEU A 435 -4.77 -8.50 24.93
CA LEU A 435 -4.17 -8.82 23.64
C LEU A 435 -4.99 -9.92 22.96
N HIS A 436 -5.59 -9.60 21.82
CA HIS A 436 -6.57 -10.45 21.15
C HIS A 436 -6.01 -10.95 19.81
N VAL A 437 -5.30 -12.08 19.84
CA VAL A 437 -4.91 -12.78 18.61
C VAL A 437 -6.15 -13.51 18.08
N THR A 438 -6.54 -13.21 16.85
CA THR A 438 -7.80 -13.66 16.25
C THR A 438 -7.61 -14.14 14.81
N ARG A 439 -8.69 -14.57 14.17
CA ARG A 439 -8.77 -15.06 12.80
C ARG A 439 -9.81 -14.27 12.01
N ASN A 440 -9.82 -14.48 10.71
CA ASN A 440 -10.88 -13.97 9.86
C ASN A 440 -12.23 -14.59 10.28
N GLY A 441 -13.30 -13.78 10.24
CA GLY A 441 -14.66 -14.19 10.57
C GLY A 441 -15.00 -14.26 12.07
N ASN A 442 -14.25 -13.58 12.93
CA ASN A 442 -14.55 -13.52 14.37
C ASN A 442 -15.12 -12.16 14.79
N LEU A 443 -15.88 -12.17 15.88
CA LEU A 443 -16.34 -10.99 16.61
C LEU A 443 -15.66 -10.91 17.98
N ILE A 444 -15.20 -9.71 18.33
CA ILE A 444 -14.60 -9.40 19.64
C ILE A 444 -15.42 -8.29 20.27
N THR A 445 -16.14 -8.60 21.36
CA THR A 445 -16.86 -7.62 22.18
C THR A 445 -15.89 -7.04 23.21
N LEU A 446 -15.66 -5.73 23.17
CA LEU A 446 -14.79 -5.02 24.10
C LEU A 446 -15.55 -4.35 25.24
N VAL A 447 -16.77 -3.89 24.96
CA VAL A 447 -17.70 -3.27 25.91
C VAL A 447 -19.08 -3.85 25.69
N GLU A 448 -19.69 -4.36 26.77
CA GLU A 448 -21.07 -4.87 26.83
C GLU A 448 -22.11 -3.78 27.11
#